data_AF-A0A2E3C0S8-F1
#
_entry.id   AF-A0A2E3C0S8-F1
#
_cell.length_a   1.000
_cell.length_b   1.000
_cell.length_c   1.000
_cell.angle_alpha   90.00
_cell.angle_beta   90.00
_cell.angle_gamma   90.00
#
_symmetry.space_group_name_H-M   'P 1'
#
loop_
_entity.id
_entity.type
_entity.pdbx_description
1 polymer ?
#
loop_
_entity_poly.entity_id
_entity_poly.type
_entity_poly.pdbx_seq_one_letter_code
_entity_poly.pdbx_strand_id
1 'polypeptide(L)' 'MVRIDVNDNNVEQAIRQLKKKLNREGFFREIKKRRFFEKPSEKRRREKIEASRRIRKTESKRRRSR' A
#
# COMPACT_ATOMS: atom_id res chain seq x y z
N MET A 1 6.64 11.76 -6.37
CA MET A 1 7.95 11.73 -5.67
C MET A 1 7.70 12.12 -4.22
N VAL A 2 7.99 11.25 -3.25
CA VAL A 2 7.69 11.50 -1.84
C VAL A 2 8.85 12.26 -1.21
N ARG A 3 8.59 13.47 -0.72
CA ARG A 3 9.52 14.27 0.09
C ARG A 3 8.96 14.45 1.50
N ILE A 4 9.85 14.48 2.48
CA ILE A 4 9.56 14.78 3.89
C ILE A 4 10.64 15.75 4.36
N ASP A 5 10.21 16.86 4.94
CA ASP A 5 11.09 17.85 5.53
C ASP A 5 11.36 17.48 6.99
N VAL A 6 12.61 17.68 7.42
CA VAL A 6 13.05 17.36 8.78
C VAL A 6 13.10 18.67 9.56
N ASN A 7 12.26 18.76 10.58
CA ASN A 7 12.25 19.90 11.48
C ASN A 7 13.04 19.54 12.75
N ASP A 8 13.79 20.50 13.29
CA ASP A 8 14.45 20.42 14.60
C ASP A 8 15.41 19.24 14.78
N ASN A 9 16.13 18.84 13.70
CA ASN A 9 17.04 17.68 13.68
C ASN A 9 16.39 16.34 14.12
N ASN A 10 15.06 16.22 14.13
CA ASN A 10 14.38 15.00 14.52
C ASN A 10 14.29 13.99 13.36
N VAL A 11 15.43 13.42 13.01
CA VAL A 11 15.61 12.50 11.88
C VAL A 11 14.80 11.21 12.06
N GLU A 12 14.73 10.68 13.29
CA GLU A 12 14.02 9.42 13.56
C GLU A 12 12.52 9.54 13.29
N GLN A 13 11.93 10.67 13.70
CA GLN A 13 10.53 10.96 13.42
C GLN A 13 10.27 11.10 11.91
N ALA A 14 11.15 11.80 11.19
CA ALA A 14 11.05 11.94 9.74
C ALA A 14 11.11 10.59 9.01
N ILE A 15 12.03 9.70 9.42
CA ILE A 15 12.11 8.33 8.88
C ILE A 15 10.82 7.54 9.17
N ARG A 16 10.26 7.68 10.37
CA ARG A 16 9.01 7.00 10.73
C ARG A 16 7.83 7.50 9.89
N GLN A 17 7.74 8.80 9.66
CA GLN A 17 6.74 9.40 8.78
C GLN A 17 6.92 8.94 7.33
N LEU A 18 8.17 8.86 6.85
CA LEU A 18 8.49 8.35 5.51
C LEU A 18 8.00 6.92 5.32
N LYS A 19 8.37 6.04 6.25
CA LYS A 19 7.93 4.64 6.22
C LYS A 19 6.40 4.54 6.24
N LYS A 20 5.71 5.36 7.04
CA LYS A 20 4.23 5.39 7.06
C LYS A 20 3.64 5.86 5.72
N LYS A 21 4.21 6.90 5.12
CA LYS A 21 3.75 7.46 3.83
C LYS A 21 3.97 6.46 2.68
N LEU A 22 5.15 5.86 2.59
CA LEU A 22 5.48 4.81 1.62
C LEU A 22 4.60 3.57 1.76
N ASN A 23 4.28 3.17 2.99
CA ASN A 23 3.36 2.05 3.24
C ASN A 23 1.93 2.38 2.80
N ARG A 24 1.47 3.62 3.00
CA ARG A 24 0.13 4.07 2.59
C ARG A 24 0.00 4.12 1.07
N GLU A 25 1.02 4.60 0.38
CA GLU A 25 1.09 4.62 -1.08
C GLU A 25 1.24 3.21 -1.67
N GLY A 26 1.63 2.22 -0.86
CA GLY A 26 1.76 0.83 -1.29
C GLY A 26 3.05 0.55 -2.07
N PHE A 27 4.03 1.44 -1.99
CA PHE A 27 5.31 1.36 -2.70
C PHE A 27 6.00 0.00 -2.55
N PHE A 28 6.08 -0.52 -1.32
CA PHE A 28 6.68 -1.84 -1.07
C PHE A 28 5.90 -3.01 -1.69
N ARG A 29 4.57 -2.89 -1.83
CA ARG A 29 3.75 -3.91 -2.52
C ARG A 29 4.00 -3.87 -4.01
N GLU A 30 4.17 -2.67 -4.56
CA GLU A 30 4.45 -2.48 -5.98
C GLU A 30 5.83 -3.01 -6.37
N ILE A 31 6.85 -2.76 -5.55
CA ILE A 31 8.19 -3.36 -5.74
C ILE A 31 8.10 -4.88 -5.77
N LYS A 32 7.43 -5.49 -4.79
CA LYS A 32 7.28 -6.96 -4.76
C LYS A 32 6.54 -7.50 -5.98
N LYS A 33 5.51 -6.79 -6.44
CA LYS A 33 4.71 -7.14 -7.62
C LYS A 33 5.50 -7.01 -8.93
N ARG A 34 6.41 -6.05 -9.02
CA ARG A 34 7.24 -5.79 -10.22
C ARG A 34 8.57 -6.54 -10.23
N ARG A 35 8.91 -7.29 -9.17
CA ARG A 35 10.19 -8.00 -9.04
C ARG A 35 10.39 -9.06 -10.13
N PHE A 36 9.30 -9.63 -10.65
CA PHE A 36 9.33 -10.65 -11.70
C PHE A 36 8.26 -10.35 -12.75
N PHE A 37 8.47 -10.85 -13.97
CA PHE A 37 7.44 -10.78 -15.01
C PHE A 37 6.24 -11.65 -14.62
N GLU A 38 5.05 -11.06 -14.66
CA GLU A 38 3.78 -11.75 -14.42
C GLU A 38 3.03 -11.86 -15.74
N LYS A 39 2.59 -13.07 -16.10
CA LYS A 39 1.84 -13.27 -17.35
C LYS A 39 0.53 -12.45 -17.32
N PRO A 40 0.03 -11.97 -18.48
CA PRO A 40 -1.19 -11.15 -18.53
C PRO A 40 -2.41 -11.85 -17.91
N SER A 41 -2.52 -13.17 -18.09
CA SER A 41 -3.59 -13.99 -17.51
C SER A 41 -3.54 -14.03 -15.98
N GLU A 42 -2.35 -14.20 -15.41
CA GLU A 42 -2.13 -14.22 -13.96
C GLU A 42 -2.39 -12.85 -13.34
N LYS A 43 -1.95 -11.78 -14.02
CA LYS A 43 -2.23 -10.40 -13.64
C LYS A 43 -3.74 -10.15 -13.52
N ARG A 44 -4.52 -10.53 -14.54
CA ARG A 44 -6.00 -10.41 -14.52
C ARG A 44 -6.64 -11.23 -13.40
N ARG A 45 -6.16 -12.46 -13.16
CA ARG A 45 -6.66 -13.31 -12.06
C ARG A 45 -6.42 -12.67 -10.70
N ARG A 46 -5.22 -12.14 -10.46
CA ARG A 46 -4.89 -11.45 -9.20
C ARG A 46 -5.74 -10.21 -9.00
N GLU A 47 -5.93 -9.39 -10.04
CA GLU A 47 -6.73 -8.16 -9.95
C GLU A 47 -8.19 -8.44 -9.55
N LYS A 48 -8.81 -9.49 -10.10
CA LYS A 48 -10.16 -9.93 -9.69
C LYS A 48 -10.21 -10.36 -8.21
N ILE A 49 -9.20 -11.10 -7.76
CA ILE A 49 -9.10 -11.55 -6.36
C ILE A 49 -8.85 -10.35 -5.42
N GLU A 50 -8.00 -9.41 -5.79
CA GLU A 50 -7.73 -8.21 -4.99
C GLU A 50 -8.95 -7.28 -4.91
N ALA A 51 -9.71 -7.11 -5.99
CA ALA A 51 -10.94 -6.32 -6.02
C ALA A 51 -11.99 -6.90 -5.06
N SER A 52 -12.27 -8.20 -5.17
CA SER A 52 -13.20 -8.89 -4.27
C SER A 52 -12.77 -8.83 -2.80
N ARG A 53 -11.47 -9.00 -2.51
CA ARG A 53 -10.93 -8.81 -1.14
C ARG A 53 -11.09 -7.38 -0.64
N ARG A 54 -10.89 -6.37 -1.51
CA ARG A 54 -11.05 -4.96 -1.16
C ARG A 54 -12.50 -4.64 -0.79
N ILE A 55 -13.46 -5.11 -1.58
CA ILE A 55 -14.90 -4.93 -1.32
C ILE A 55 -15.27 -5.55 0.03
N ARG A 56 -14.92 -6.83 0.26
CA ARG A 56 -15.19 -7.50 1.54
C ARG A 56 -14.61 -6.74 2.72
N LYS A 57 -13.37 -6.26 2.60
CA LYS A 57 -12.71 -5.48 3.66
C LYS A 57 -13.41 -4.15 3.93
N THR A 58 -13.91 -3.45 2.90
CA THR A 58 -14.66 -2.20 3.09
C THR A 58 -16.02 -2.45 3.76
N GLU A 59 -16.70 -3.54 3.41
CA GLU A 59 -17.98 -3.91 4.02
C GLU A 59 -17.81 -4.30 5.47
N SER A 60 -16.80 -5.11 5.82
CA SER A 60 -16.52 -5.45 7.22
C SER A 60 -16.25 -4.22 8.09
N LYS A 61 -15.55 -3.20 7.54
CA LYS A 61 -15.33 -1.94 8.25
C LYS A 61 -16.63 -1.16 8.48
N ARG A 62 -17.49 -1.08 7.45
CA ARG A 62 -18.81 -0.40 7.54
C ARG A 62 -19.74 -1.09 8.54
N ARG A 63 -19.71 -2.42 8.59
CA ARG A 63 -20.50 -3.20 9.57
C ARG A 63 -19.99 -3.01 11.00
N ARG A 64 -18.67 -2.86 11.19
CA ARG A 64 -18.07 -2.64 12.52
C ARG A 64 -18.26 -1.20 13.03
N SER A 65 -18.48 -0.24 12.14
CA SER A 65 -18.74 1.16 12.50
C SER A 65 -20.23 1.48 12.70
N ARG A 66 -21.12 0.52 12.44
CA ARG A 66 -22.53 0.56 12.83
C ARG A 66 -22.67 -0.20 14.15
#